data_AF-A0A7Z9L8F5-F1
#
_entry.id   AF-A0A7Z9L8F5-F1
#
_cell.length_a   1.000
_cell.length_b   1.000
_cell.length_c   1.000
_cell.angle_alpha   90.00
_cell.angle_beta   90.00
_cell.angle_gamma   90.00
#
_symmetry.space_group_name_H-M   'P 1'
#
loop_
_entity.id
_entity.type
_entity.pdbx_description
1 polymer ?
#
loop_
_entity_poly.entity_id
_entity_poly.type
_entity_poly.pdbx_seq_one_letter_code
_entity_poly.pdbx_strand_id
1 'polypeptide(L)'
;MKDGSLDRIDPESWQFQTSPTKWSDVKGICSVKNVRGSGADRLYVVTATGLSEVNPQTWESKQQAGDWTTARLVAATADRVHILKQGTLHSLDLKTLKTSPGKQDWSSVSWMCAWDNQLYLFDGQTHHRLDPETLESVVVSKIKSE
;
A
#
# COMPACT_ATOMS: atom_id res chain seq x y z
N MET A 1 10.24 0.47 -10.05
CA MET A 1 10.96 1.66 -9.55
C MET A 1 12.44 1.31 -9.50
N LYS A 2 13.30 2.19 -10.00
CA LYS A 2 14.76 2.06 -9.92
C LYS A 2 15.35 3.37 -9.40
N ASP A 3 16.24 3.29 -8.43
CA ASP A 3 16.90 4.45 -7.81
C ASP A 3 15.94 5.56 -7.33
N GLY A 4 14.72 5.19 -6.93
CA GLY A 4 13.70 6.16 -6.52
C GLY A 4 12.89 6.78 -7.64
N SER A 5 13.11 6.41 -8.90
CA SER A 5 12.36 6.88 -10.06
C SER A 5 11.28 5.89 -10.47
N LEU A 6 10.10 6.42 -10.79
CA LEU A 6 9.04 5.68 -11.46
C LEU A 6 9.18 5.83 -12.96
N ASP A 7 9.01 4.72 -13.67
CA ASP A 7 8.96 4.68 -15.12
C ASP A 7 7.59 4.13 -15.53
N ARG A 8 7.06 4.68 -16.62
CA ARG A 8 5.89 4.15 -17.32
C ARG A 8 6.30 3.77 -18.73
N ILE A 9 5.72 2.67 -19.20
CA ILE A 9 5.81 2.22 -20.59
C ILE A 9 4.39 2.29 -21.15
N ASP A 10 4.23 2.92 -22.30
CA ASP A 10 3.04 2.76 -23.12
C ASP A 10 3.13 1.40 -23.85
N PRO A 11 2.22 0.43 -23.58
CA PRO A 11 2.31 -0.90 -24.20
C PRO A 11 2.00 -0.90 -25.70
N GLU A 12 1.34 0.13 -26.23
CA GLU A 12 1.03 0.21 -27.66
C GLU A 12 2.22 0.74 -28.45
N SER A 13 2.85 1.80 -27.94
CA SER A 13 3.96 2.49 -28.62
C SER A 13 5.35 2.09 -28.14
N TRP A 14 5.45 1.36 -27.02
CA TRP A 14 6.68 1.05 -26.28
C TRP A 14 7.48 2.29 -25.86
N GLN A 15 6.85 3.46 -25.81
CA GLN A 15 7.49 4.69 -25.37
C GLN A 15 7.65 4.69 -23.84
N PHE A 16 8.85 5.06 -23.40
CA PHE A 16 9.21 5.18 -21.99
C PHE A 16 9.07 6.63 -21.53
N GLN A 17 8.51 6.81 -20.34
CA GLN A 17 8.51 8.09 -19.65
C GLN A 17 8.93 7.87 -18.20
N THR A 18 9.88 8.67 -17.75
CA THR A 18 10.33 8.69 -16.36
C THR A 18 9.65 9.85 -15.63
N SER A 19 9.18 9.59 -14.41
CA SER A 19 8.68 10.61 -13.51
C SER A 19 9.75 11.68 -13.25
N PRO A 20 9.40 12.99 -13.29
CA PRO A 20 10.33 14.06 -12.90
C PRO A 20 10.62 14.05 -11.40
N THR A 21 9.73 13.46 -10.59
CA THR A 21 9.92 13.29 -9.15
C THR A 21 10.74 12.05 -8.86
N LYS A 22 11.70 12.20 -7.95
CA LYS A 22 12.54 11.12 -7.40
C LYS A 22 12.23 10.95 -5.91
N TRP A 23 11.87 9.74 -5.51
CA TRP A 23 11.56 9.39 -4.13
C TRP A 23 12.75 8.71 -3.45
N SER A 24 13.09 9.15 -2.25
CA SER A 24 14.06 8.48 -1.38
C SER A 24 13.34 7.74 -0.26
N ASP A 25 14.02 6.71 0.28
CA ASP A 25 13.54 5.90 1.41
C ASP A 25 12.11 5.37 1.25
N VAL A 26 11.85 4.75 0.10
CA VAL A 26 10.55 4.16 -0.25
C VAL A 26 10.34 2.88 0.56
N LYS A 27 9.20 2.85 1.28
CA LYS A 27 8.76 1.73 2.12
C LYS A 27 7.81 0.78 1.39
N GLY A 28 7.15 1.26 0.35
CA GLY A 28 6.27 0.45 -0.48
C GLY A 28 5.56 1.27 -1.55
N ILE A 29 5.04 0.56 -2.55
CA ILE A 29 4.28 1.14 -3.66
C ILE A 29 3.08 0.25 -3.90
N CYS A 30 1.92 0.86 -4.13
CA CYS A 30 0.71 0.16 -4.53
C CYS A 30 -0.09 0.96 -5.55
N SER A 31 -0.94 0.27 -6.32
CA SER A 31 -1.85 0.89 -7.29
C SER A 31 -3.29 0.71 -6.83
N VAL A 32 -4.11 1.75 -6.95
CA VAL A 32 -5.52 1.72 -6.59
C VAL A 32 -6.36 2.42 -7.65
N LYS A 33 -7.60 1.96 -7.82
CA LYS A 33 -8.59 2.71 -8.62
C LYS A 33 -8.72 4.14 -8.12
N ASN A 34 -8.97 5.07 -9.03
CA ASN A 34 -9.20 6.45 -8.64
C ASN A 34 -10.55 6.58 -7.92
N VAL A 35 -10.52 6.64 -6.60
CA VAL A 35 -11.74 6.66 -5.77
C VAL A 35 -12.31 8.06 -5.50
N ARG A 36 -11.62 9.13 -5.94
CA ARG A 36 -12.05 10.53 -5.72
C ARG A 36 -12.48 11.26 -7.00
N GLY A 37 -12.50 10.58 -8.14
CA GLY A 37 -12.94 11.18 -9.39
C GLY A 37 -12.82 10.24 -10.57
N SER A 38 -13.11 10.76 -11.75
CA SER A 38 -12.91 10.07 -13.02
C SER A 38 -11.45 10.16 -13.48
N GLY A 39 -11.02 9.21 -14.31
CA GLY A 39 -9.71 9.24 -14.98
C GLY A 39 -8.80 8.10 -14.54
N ALA A 40 -7.50 8.28 -14.77
CA ALA A 40 -6.50 7.26 -14.50
C ALA A 40 -6.51 6.79 -13.05
N ASP A 41 -6.22 5.51 -12.84
CA ASP A 41 -5.90 4.94 -11.54
C ASP A 41 -4.71 5.67 -10.90
N ARG A 42 -4.52 5.47 -9.60
CA ARG A 42 -3.48 6.15 -8.81
C ARG A 42 -2.42 5.18 -8.36
N LEU A 43 -1.17 5.65 -8.36
CA LEU A 43 -0.09 5.01 -7.62
C LEU A 43 0.05 5.72 -6.27
N TYR A 44 0.33 4.95 -5.23
CA TYR A 44 0.68 5.47 -3.92
C TYR A 44 2.10 5.03 -3.58
N VAL A 45 2.97 6.01 -3.39
CA VAL A 45 4.36 5.81 -2.96
C VAL A 45 4.46 6.17 -1.49
N VAL A 46 4.80 5.20 -0.65
CA VAL A 46 5.03 5.42 0.79
C VAL A 46 6.53 5.60 1.01
N THR A 47 6.93 6.73 1.59
CA THR A 47 8.29 7.01 2.04
C THR A 47 8.30 7.16 3.56
N ALA A 48 9.47 7.20 4.20
CA ALA A 48 9.55 7.45 5.64
C ALA A 48 8.83 8.72 6.12
N THR A 49 8.73 9.74 5.26
CA THR A 49 8.21 11.06 5.61
C THR A 49 6.79 11.34 5.11
N GLY A 50 6.21 10.42 4.34
CA GLY A 50 4.82 10.57 3.93
C GLY A 50 4.36 9.59 2.87
N LEU A 51 3.15 9.86 2.37
CA LEU A 51 2.50 9.09 1.33
C LEU A 51 2.17 10.04 0.18
N SER A 52 2.69 9.72 -1.00
CA SER A 52 2.45 10.46 -2.24
C SER A 52 1.42 9.72 -3.08
N GLU A 53 0.30 10.36 -3.37
CA GLU A 53 -0.55 9.98 -4.49
C GLU A 53 0.06 10.50 -5.78
N VAL A 54 0.17 9.64 -6.79
CA VAL A 54 0.77 9.96 -8.09
C VAL A 54 -0.23 9.60 -9.17
N ASN A 55 -0.50 10.55 -10.07
CA ASN A 55 -1.19 10.28 -11.32
C ASN A 55 -0.17 9.71 -12.32
N PRO A 56 -0.23 8.41 -12.68
CA PRO A 56 0.75 7.80 -13.57
C PRO A 56 0.64 8.30 -15.02
N GLN A 57 -0.44 9.03 -15.37
CA GLN A 57 -0.59 9.60 -16.70
C GLN A 57 0.10 10.94 -16.88
N THR A 58 0.10 11.78 -15.85
CA THR A 58 0.61 13.16 -15.89
C THR A 58 1.84 13.38 -15.03
N TRP A 59 2.18 12.42 -14.16
CA TRP A 59 3.19 12.52 -13.09
C TRP A 59 2.92 13.58 -12.04
N GLU A 60 1.75 14.20 -12.04
CA GLU A 60 1.31 15.05 -10.94
C GLU A 60 1.26 14.23 -9.65
N SER A 61 1.79 14.78 -8.57
CA SER A 61 1.79 14.13 -7.27
C SER A 61 1.38 15.07 -6.15
N LYS A 62 0.70 14.51 -5.15
CA LYS A 62 0.32 15.20 -3.92
C LYS A 62 0.76 14.35 -2.74
N GLN A 63 1.51 14.97 -1.83
CA GLN A 63 2.01 14.28 -0.64
C GLN A 63 1.18 14.64 0.60
N GLN A 64 0.88 13.63 1.39
CA GLN A 64 0.45 13.75 2.78
C GLN A 64 1.62 13.37 3.68
N ALA A 65 2.01 14.29 4.57
CA ALA A 65 3.07 14.03 5.54
C ALA A 65 2.65 12.97 6.57
N GLY A 66 3.63 12.19 7.04
CA GLY A 66 3.44 11.18 8.09
C GLY A 66 4.75 10.47 8.41
N ASP A 67 4.85 9.89 9.61
CA ASP A 67 6.04 9.09 9.98
C ASP A 67 5.80 7.60 9.69
N TRP A 68 6.47 7.14 8.64
CA TRP A 68 6.49 5.75 8.19
C TRP A 68 7.91 5.16 8.20
N THR A 69 8.82 5.72 9.01
CA THR A 69 10.24 5.31 9.05
C THR A 69 10.41 3.80 9.24
N THR A 70 9.53 3.20 10.05
CA THR A 70 9.52 1.77 10.39
C THR A 70 8.42 0.96 9.68
N ALA A 71 7.84 1.53 8.61
CA ALA A 71 6.93 0.79 7.74
C ALA A 71 7.71 -0.26 6.95
N ARG A 72 7.13 -1.46 6.83
CA ARG A 72 7.80 -2.61 6.21
C ARG A 72 6.98 -3.37 5.18
N LEU A 73 5.65 -3.26 5.24
CA LEU A 73 4.75 -3.86 4.24
C LEU A 73 3.67 -2.84 3.89
N VAL A 74 3.34 -2.79 2.60
CA VAL A 74 2.28 -1.92 2.04
C VAL A 74 1.44 -2.74 1.08
N ALA A 75 0.12 -2.64 1.18
CA ALA A 75 -0.83 -3.25 0.28
C ALA A 75 -2.04 -2.34 0.15
N ALA A 76 -2.81 -2.46 -0.93
CA ALA A 76 -4.00 -1.65 -1.10
C ALA A 76 -5.21 -2.50 -1.47
N THR A 77 -6.34 -2.13 -0.89
CA THR A 77 -7.66 -2.63 -1.26
C THR A 77 -8.39 -1.55 -2.06
N ALA A 78 -9.68 -1.73 -2.37
CA ALA A 78 -10.37 -0.89 -3.36
C ALA A 78 -10.30 0.62 -3.07
N ASP A 79 -10.40 1.04 -1.81
CA ASP A 79 -10.39 2.45 -1.40
C ASP A 79 -9.47 2.75 -0.21
N ARG A 80 -8.52 1.85 0.07
CA ARG A 80 -7.61 1.99 1.22
C ARG A 80 -6.18 1.59 0.88
N VAL A 81 -5.23 2.27 1.51
CA VAL A 81 -3.82 1.84 1.57
C VAL A 81 -3.54 1.37 2.99
N HIS A 82 -3.02 0.16 3.11
CA HIS A 82 -2.67 -0.47 4.38
C HIS A 82 -1.16 -0.51 4.54
N ILE A 83 -0.67 -0.07 5.69
CA ILE A 83 0.76 0.07 6.00
C ILE A 83 1.03 -0.61 7.34
N LEU A 84 1.87 -1.64 7.33
CA LEU A 84 2.32 -2.28 8.56
C LEU A 84 3.59 -1.59 9.07
N LYS A 85 3.50 -0.97 10.26
CA LYS A 85 4.58 -0.23 10.93
C LYS A 85 4.70 -0.73 12.37
N GLN A 86 5.89 -1.20 12.78
CA GLN A 86 6.15 -1.65 14.17
C GLN A 86 5.08 -2.60 14.74
N GLY A 87 4.59 -3.54 13.93
CA GLY A 87 3.53 -4.47 14.33
C GLY A 87 2.11 -3.89 14.35
N THR A 88 1.95 -2.57 14.17
CA THR A 88 0.63 -1.95 14.03
C THR A 88 0.26 -1.82 12.56
N LEU A 89 -0.90 -2.36 12.18
CA LEU A 89 -1.46 -2.19 10.85
C LEU A 89 -2.24 -0.87 10.79
N HIS A 90 -1.80 0.07 9.97
CA HIS A 90 -2.51 1.33 9.72
C HIS A 90 -3.28 1.25 8.40
N SER A 91 -4.50 1.76 8.39
CA SER A 91 -5.31 1.90 7.17
C SER A 91 -5.55 3.38 6.87
N LEU A 92 -5.16 3.82 5.67
CA LEU A 92 -5.48 5.13 5.13
C LEU A 92 -6.71 5.01 4.23
N ASP A 93 -7.78 5.69 4.60
CA ASP A 93 -8.97 5.87 3.76
C ASP A 93 -8.66 6.85 2.63
N LEU A 94 -8.80 6.41 1.39
CA LEU A 94 -8.46 7.21 0.21
C LEU A 94 -9.55 8.20 -0.21
N LYS A 95 -10.74 8.18 0.39
CA LYS A 95 -11.75 9.23 0.15
C LYS A 95 -11.55 10.39 1.10
N THR A 96 -11.33 10.09 2.37
CA THR A 96 -11.25 11.07 3.47
C THR A 96 -9.82 11.47 3.83
N LEU A 97 -8.81 10.73 3.36
CA LEU A 97 -7.39 10.90 3.69
C LEU A 97 -7.07 10.74 5.19
N LYS A 98 -7.95 10.06 5.93
CA LYS A 98 -7.76 9.76 7.34
C LYS A 98 -7.08 8.43 7.53
N THR A 99 -6.06 8.41 8.39
CA THR A 99 -5.37 7.20 8.82
C THR A 99 -5.97 6.70 10.14
N SER A 100 -6.21 5.40 10.25
CA SER A 100 -6.65 4.74 11.48
C SER A 100 -5.76 3.54 11.81
N PRO A 101 -5.28 3.40 13.05
CA PRO A 101 -4.53 2.22 13.49
C PRO A 101 -5.47 1.06 13.86
N GLY A 102 -5.05 -0.16 13.53
CA GLY A 102 -5.63 -1.39 14.07
C GLY A 102 -5.21 -1.63 15.52
N LYS A 103 -5.93 -2.51 16.21
CA LYS A 103 -5.69 -2.84 17.63
C LYS A 103 -4.83 -4.09 17.84
N GLN A 104 -4.76 -4.97 16.85
CA GLN A 104 -4.04 -6.24 16.94
C GLN A 104 -2.56 -6.03 16.62
N ASP A 105 -1.69 -6.75 17.34
CA ASP A 105 -0.27 -6.82 17.05
C ASP A 105 0.02 -7.82 15.91
N TRP A 106 0.76 -7.33 14.93
CA TRP A 106 1.16 -8.00 13.70
C TRP A 106 2.69 -8.00 13.55
N SER A 107 3.43 -7.93 14.67
CA SER A 107 4.89 -7.90 14.67
C SER A 107 5.53 -9.11 13.96
N SER A 108 4.91 -10.28 14.03
CA SER A 108 5.38 -11.53 13.40
C SER A 108 5.03 -11.68 11.91
N VAL A 109 4.20 -10.79 11.35
CA VAL A 109 3.77 -10.89 9.94
C VAL A 109 4.96 -10.87 9.00
N SER A 110 5.09 -11.82 8.10
CA SER A 110 6.20 -11.91 7.15
C SER A 110 5.80 -11.42 5.75
N TRP A 111 4.51 -11.53 5.38
CA TRP A 111 3.98 -10.96 4.15
C TRP A 111 2.55 -10.46 4.30
N MET A 112 2.19 -9.54 3.41
CA MET A 112 0.88 -8.92 3.33
C MET A 112 0.53 -8.71 1.85
N CYS A 113 -0.69 -9.08 1.45
CA CYS A 113 -1.19 -8.80 0.11
C CYS A 113 -2.69 -8.51 0.16
N ALA A 114 -3.20 -7.92 -0.92
CA ALA A 114 -4.63 -7.71 -1.09
C ALA A 114 -5.13 -8.55 -2.26
N TRP A 115 -6.29 -9.19 -2.08
CA TRP A 115 -6.96 -9.94 -3.13
C TRP A 115 -8.46 -9.89 -2.91
N ASP A 116 -9.22 -9.68 -4.00
CA ASP A 116 -10.69 -9.61 -3.98
C ASP A 116 -11.24 -8.62 -2.92
N ASN A 117 -10.62 -7.44 -2.85
CA ASN A 117 -10.93 -6.41 -1.86
C ASN A 117 -10.86 -6.90 -0.39
N GLN A 118 -10.03 -7.90 -0.11
CA GLN A 118 -9.71 -8.37 1.23
C GLN A 118 -8.21 -8.25 1.46
N LEU A 119 -7.80 -8.10 2.72
CA LEU A 119 -6.39 -8.05 3.09
C LEU A 119 -5.98 -9.39 3.69
N TYR A 120 -4.84 -9.93 3.24
CA TYR A 120 -4.30 -11.20 3.71
C TYR A 120 -2.93 -11.00 4.33
N LEU A 121 -2.74 -11.55 5.52
CA LEU A 121 -1.52 -11.49 6.30
C LEU A 121 -1.07 -12.92 6.64
N PHE A 122 0.24 -13.13 6.77
CA PHE A 122 0.79 -14.39 7.26
C PHE A 122 1.89 -14.14 8.28
N ASP A 123 1.78 -14.77 9.43
CA ASP A 123 2.65 -14.54 10.60
C ASP A 123 3.77 -15.57 10.80
N GLY A 124 4.02 -16.40 9.79
CA GLY A 124 4.97 -17.51 9.89
C GLY A 124 4.30 -18.84 10.26
N GLN A 125 3.08 -18.83 10.80
CA GLN A 125 2.33 -20.04 11.16
C GLN A 125 0.89 -20.02 10.66
N THR A 126 0.26 -18.85 10.65
CA THR A 126 -1.17 -18.67 10.41
C THR A 126 -1.40 -17.67 9.29
N HIS A 127 -2.30 -18.03 8.38
CA HIS A 127 -2.84 -17.14 7.38
C HIS A 127 -4.10 -16.48 7.94
N HIS A 128 -4.13 -15.15 7.86
CA HIS A 128 -5.24 -14.32 8.31
C HIS A 128 -5.85 -13.61 7.12
N ARG A 129 -7.18 -13.51 7.11
CA ARG A 129 -7.92 -12.58 6.26
C ARG A 129 -8.50 -11.50 7.14
N LEU A 130 -8.34 -10.25 6.73
CA LEU A 130 -8.81 -9.08 7.46
C LEU A 130 -9.86 -8.34 6.63
N ASP A 131 -10.90 -7.88 7.31
CA ASP A 131 -11.78 -6.85 6.77
C ASP A 131 -10.96 -5.55 6.58
N PRO A 132 -10.92 -4.95 5.38
CA PRO A 132 -10.08 -3.79 5.13
C PRO A 132 -10.51 -2.52 5.87
N GLU A 133 -11.77 -2.40 6.25
CA GLU A 133 -12.30 -1.21 6.92
C GLU A 133 -12.12 -1.32 8.43
N THR A 134 -12.49 -2.45 9.02
CA THR A 134 -12.44 -2.64 10.48
C THR A 134 -11.11 -3.19 10.98
N LEU A 135 -10.33 -3.82 10.09
CA LEU A 135 -9.11 -4.59 10.40
C LEU A 135 -9.35 -5.78 11.34
N GLU A 136 -10.61 -6.21 11.49
CA GLU A 136 -10.94 -7.45 12.19
C GLU A 136 -10.44 -8.66 11.39
N SER A 137 -9.82 -9.62 12.07
CA SER A 137 -9.16 -10.75 11.44
C SER A 137 -9.91 -12.06 11.67
N VAL A 138 -9.85 -12.93 10.66
CA VAL A 138 -10.23 -14.34 10.77
C VAL A 138 -9.07 -15.22 10.30
N VAL A 139 -8.86 -16.33 10.99
CA VAL A 139 -7.89 -17.34 10.57
C VAL A 139 -8.46 -18.12 9.39
N VAL A 140 -7.73 -18.14 8.27
CA VAL A 140 -8.15 -18.90 7.06
C VAL A 140 -7.42 -20.23 6.92
N SER A 141 -6.18 -20.32 7.41
CA SER A 141 -5.44 -21.59 7.46
C SER A 141 -4.25 -21.50 8.41
N LYS A 142 -3.67 -22.65 8.76
CA LYS A 142 -2.43 -22.76 9.53
C LYS A 142 -1.47 -23.71 8.83
N ILE A 143 -0.18 -23.43 8.90
CA ILE A 143 0.86 -24.41 8.55
C ILE A 143 0.71 -25.57 9.53
N LYS A 144 0.62 -26.80 9.00
CA LYS A 144 0.64 -27.99 9.85
C LYS A 144 2.04 -28.14 10.42
N SER A 145 2.15 -28.25 11.73
CA SER A 145 3.37 -28.72 12.38
C SER A 145 3.65 -30.14 11.88
N GLU A 146 4.86 -30.38 11.36
CA GLU A 146 5.36 -31.73 11.09
C GLU A 146 5.56 -32.52 12.40
#